data_AF-A0A2D4I8R7-F1
#
_entry.id   AF-A0A2D4I8R7-F1
#
_cell.length_a   1.000
_cell.length_b   1.000
_cell.length_c   1.000
_cell.angle_alpha   90.00
_cell.angle_beta   90.00
_cell.angle_gamma   90.00
#
_symmetry.space_group_name_H-M   'P 1'
#
loop_
_entity.id
_entity.type
_entity.pdbx_description
1 polymer ?
#
loop_
_entity_poly.entity_id
_entity_poly.type
_entity_poly.pdbx_seq_one_letter_code
_entity_poly.pdbx_strand_id
1 'polypeptide(L)'
;SKQTPLIDLLLEASPERSTRAQQKEFQTYILDSVMDHLLAADVLLGEDASLPITSGGSYQVLVNNVFYFTQRVVDKLWQGMFNKESKLLIDFTLQLIAQSKRRSQGLSLDAIYHCLNRTILYQFSRPHKTVPQQVALLDSLRMLTVNRTLILGPANHDQEFISCLAHCLINLYAGR
;
A
#
# COMPACT_ATOMS: atom_id res chain seq x y z
N SER A 1 12.93 -1.76 -26.08
CA SER A 1 11.49 -1.91 -25.83
C SER A 1 11.32 -2.33 -24.37
N LYS A 2 10.68 -1.51 -23.52
CA LYS A 2 10.42 -1.93 -22.12
C LYS A 2 9.18 -2.83 -22.15
N GLN A 3 9.34 -4.07 -21.71
CA GLN A 3 8.23 -5.02 -21.60
C GLN A 3 7.22 -4.50 -20.57
N THR A 4 5.93 -4.53 -20.92
CA THR A 4 4.85 -4.17 -19.98
C THR A 4 4.92 -5.09 -18.76
N PRO A 5 4.97 -4.56 -17.53
CA PRO A 5 4.96 -5.36 -16.32
C PRO A 5 3.76 -6.31 -16.29
N LEU A 6 3.99 -7.56 -15.86
CA LEU A 6 2.94 -8.60 -15.82
C LEU A 6 1.71 -8.16 -15.01
N ILE A 7 1.94 -7.44 -13.91
CA ILE A 7 0.83 -6.94 -13.07
C ILE A 7 -0.07 -5.97 -13.83
N ASP A 8 0.46 -5.13 -14.71
CA ASP A 8 -0.35 -4.20 -15.50
C ASP A 8 -1.20 -4.98 -16.51
N LEU A 9 -0.61 -5.98 -17.19
CA LEU A 9 -1.33 -6.86 -18.10
C LEU A 9 -2.47 -7.60 -17.39
N LEU A 10 -2.23 -8.11 -16.18
CA LEU A 10 -3.25 -8.80 -15.38
C LEU A 10 -4.37 -7.84 -14.92
N LEU A 11 -4.03 -6.60 -14.59
CA LEU A 11 -4.99 -5.59 -14.14
C LEU A 11 -5.77 -4.93 -15.29
N GLU A 12 -5.31 -5.08 -16.52
CA GLU A 12 -6.01 -4.65 -17.74
C GLU A 12 -6.78 -5.80 -18.41
N ALA A 13 -6.43 -7.05 -18.11
CA ALA A 13 -7.11 -8.22 -18.64
C ALA A 13 -8.56 -8.31 -18.11
N SER A 14 -9.52 -8.30 -19.04
CA SER A 14 -10.91 -8.62 -18.74
C SER A 14 -11.64 -9.15 -19.97
N PRO A 15 -12.63 -10.04 -19.80
CA PRO A 15 -13.50 -10.45 -20.91
C PRO A 15 -14.29 -9.25 -21.48
N GLU A 16 -14.51 -9.21 -22.80
CA GLU A 16 -15.22 -8.11 -23.49
C GLU A 16 -16.60 -7.79 -22.89
N ARG A 17 -17.28 -8.79 -22.35
CA ARG A 17 -18.64 -8.67 -21.77
C ARG A 17 -18.66 -8.55 -20.25
N SER A 18 -17.50 -8.41 -19.60
CA SER A 18 -17.44 -8.29 -18.15
C SER A 18 -17.96 -6.92 -17.69
N THR A 19 -18.79 -6.93 -16.65
CA THR A 19 -19.26 -5.70 -16.02
C THR A 19 -18.15 -5.07 -15.17
N ARG A 20 -18.24 -3.77 -14.91
CA ARG A 20 -17.31 -3.07 -14.01
C ARG A 20 -17.28 -3.68 -12.60
N ALA A 21 -18.40 -4.22 -12.13
CA ALA A 21 -18.49 -4.90 -10.84
C ALA A 21 -17.67 -6.21 -10.83
N GLN A 22 -17.80 -7.04 -11.87
CA GLN A 22 -17.03 -8.27 -12.02
C GLN A 22 -15.53 -7.98 -12.17
N GLN A 23 -15.15 -6.95 -12.94
CA GLN A 23 -13.75 -6.53 -13.06
C GLN A 23 -13.18 -6.07 -11.71
N LYS A 24 -13.95 -5.30 -10.93
CA LYS A 24 -13.59 -4.87 -9.58
C LYS A 24 -13.37 -6.06 -8.64
N GLU A 25 -14.30 -7.01 -8.64
CA GLU A 25 -14.22 -8.21 -7.81
C GLU A 25 -12.97 -9.04 -8.16
N PHE A 26 -12.73 -9.28 -9.45
CA PHE A 26 -11.58 -10.03 -9.92
C PHE A 26 -10.25 -9.33 -9.60
N GLN A 27 -10.13 -8.03 -9.89
CA GLN A 27 -8.92 -7.27 -9.56
C GLN A 27 -8.69 -7.23 -8.05
N THR A 28 -9.75 -7.08 -7.25
CA THR A 28 -9.65 -7.13 -5.79
C THR A 28 -9.12 -8.48 -5.33
N TYR A 29 -9.67 -9.58 -5.83
CA TYR A 29 -9.23 -10.93 -5.47
C TYR A 29 -7.75 -11.17 -5.79
N ILE A 30 -7.28 -10.79 -6.98
CA ILE A 30 -5.88 -10.94 -7.36
C ILE A 30 -4.98 -10.13 -6.43
N LEU A 31 -5.28 -8.85 -6.22
CA LEU A 31 -4.43 -7.96 -5.44
C LEU A 31 -4.38 -8.40 -3.97
N ASP A 32 -5.52 -8.73 -3.38
CA ASP A 32 -5.65 -9.22 -2.00
C ASP A 32 -4.86 -10.53 -1.83
N SER A 33 -5.06 -11.50 -2.74
CA SER A 33 -4.32 -12.76 -2.73
C SER A 33 -2.82 -12.54 -2.84
N VAL A 34 -2.34 -11.68 -3.74
CA VAL A 34 -0.90 -11.44 -3.88
C VAL A 34 -0.34 -10.75 -2.63
N MET A 35 -1.05 -9.79 -2.03
CA MET A 35 -0.64 -9.18 -0.76
C MET A 35 -0.44 -10.23 0.33
N ASP A 36 -1.40 -11.15 0.50
CA ASP A 36 -1.32 -12.21 1.50
C ASP A 36 -0.11 -13.12 1.27
N HIS A 37 0.14 -13.53 0.02
CA HIS A 37 1.29 -14.39 -0.30
C HIS A 37 2.63 -13.69 -0.08
N LEU A 38 2.74 -12.40 -0.39
CA LEU A 38 3.97 -11.63 -0.17
C LEU A 38 4.30 -11.52 1.33
N LEU A 39 3.30 -11.31 2.18
CA LEU A 39 3.50 -11.27 3.63
C LEU A 39 3.78 -12.65 4.20
N ALA A 40 3.00 -13.67 3.82
CA ALA A 40 3.18 -15.04 4.31
C ALA A 40 4.56 -15.61 3.98
N ALA A 41 5.15 -15.19 2.86
CA ALA A 41 6.47 -15.61 2.46
C ALA A 41 7.62 -14.76 3.04
N ASP A 42 7.31 -13.67 3.78
CA ASP A 42 8.29 -12.71 4.28
C ASP A 42 9.29 -12.26 3.20
N VAL A 43 8.79 -11.97 1.99
CA VAL A 43 9.60 -11.88 0.77
C VAL A 43 10.74 -10.87 0.83
N LEU A 44 10.65 -9.83 1.68
CA LEU A 44 11.69 -8.81 1.81
C LEU A 44 12.71 -9.12 2.93
N LEU A 45 12.67 -10.32 3.52
CA LEU A 45 13.73 -10.81 4.42
C LEU A 45 14.90 -11.49 3.67
N GLY A 46 14.78 -11.71 2.36
CA GLY A 46 15.87 -12.25 1.53
C GLY A 46 16.14 -13.73 1.80
N GLU A 47 17.29 -14.06 2.40
CA GLU A 47 17.64 -15.46 2.70
C GLU A 47 16.81 -16.05 3.83
N ASP A 48 16.31 -15.20 4.75
CA ASP A 48 15.42 -15.59 5.84
C ASP A 48 13.94 -15.66 5.40
N ALA A 49 13.65 -15.42 4.10
CA ALA A 49 12.30 -15.53 3.57
C ALA A 49 11.90 -17.00 3.37
N SER A 50 10.60 -17.30 3.50
CA SER A 50 10.09 -18.66 3.25
C SER A 50 10.26 -19.09 1.79
N LEU A 51 10.39 -18.12 0.88
CA LEU A 51 10.70 -18.32 -0.53
C LEU A 51 12.01 -17.60 -0.87
N PRO A 52 13.18 -18.24 -0.62
CA PRO A 52 14.46 -17.62 -0.87
C PRO A 52 14.70 -17.41 -2.37
N ILE A 53 15.51 -16.41 -2.68
CA ILE A 53 15.87 -16.10 -4.06
C ILE A 53 16.70 -17.24 -4.63
N THR A 54 16.21 -17.85 -5.71
CA THR A 54 16.93 -18.92 -6.42
C THR A 54 18.20 -18.38 -7.09
N SER A 55 19.17 -19.27 -7.35
CA SER A 55 20.40 -18.91 -8.07
C SER A 55 20.11 -18.18 -9.39
N GLY A 56 20.73 -17.01 -9.57
CA GLY A 56 20.49 -16.12 -10.72
C GLY A 56 19.41 -15.05 -10.49
N GLY A 57 18.70 -15.07 -9.36
CA GLY A 57 17.76 -14.03 -8.97
C GLY A 57 18.44 -12.79 -8.38
N SER A 58 17.71 -11.66 -8.37
CA SER A 58 18.21 -10.39 -7.82
C SER A 58 17.25 -9.85 -6.75
N TYR A 59 17.78 -9.62 -5.55
CA TYR A 59 17.03 -9.03 -4.44
C TYR A 59 16.53 -7.63 -4.77
N GLN A 60 17.33 -6.82 -5.47
CA GLN A 60 16.91 -5.50 -5.92
C GLN A 60 15.71 -5.57 -6.87
N VAL A 61 15.71 -6.54 -7.80
CA VAL A 61 14.59 -6.74 -8.73
C VAL A 61 13.34 -7.18 -7.98
N LEU A 62 13.48 -8.09 -7.01
CA LEU A 62 12.37 -8.50 -6.14
C LEU A 62 11.74 -7.30 -5.41
N VAL A 63 12.56 -6.50 -4.73
CA VAL A 63 12.12 -5.30 -3.99
C VAL A 63 11.40 -4.33 -4.94
N ASN A 64 11.99 -4.05 -6.11
CA ASN A 64 11.39 -3.16 -7.09
C ASN A 64 10.03 -3.67 -7.57
N ASN A 65 9.89 -4.99 -7.80
CA ASN A 65 8.63 -5.60 -8.21
C ASN A 65 7.58 -5.53 -7.09
N VAL A 66 7.96 -5.76 -5.83
CA VAL A 66 7.06 -5.66 -4.67
C VAL A 66 6.59 -4.22 -4.44
N PHE A 67 7.49 -3.24 -4.57
CA PHE A 67 7.13 -1.83 -4.44
C PHE A 67 6.24 -1.38 -5.59
N TYR A 68 6.53 -1.81 -6.81
CA TYR A 68 5.69 -1.53 -7.97
C TYR A 68 4.30 -2.16 -7.86
N PHE A 69 4.23 -3.41 -7.39
CA PHE A 69 2.96 -4.06 -7.07
C PHE A 69 2.18 -3.25 -6.04
N THR A 70 2.82 -2.83 -4.95
CA THR A 70 2.18 -2.01 -3.91
C THR A 70 1.63 -0.70 -4.48
N GLN A 71 2.40 -0.04 -5.36
CA GLN A 71 1.94 1.15 -6.08
C GLN A 71 0.67 0.87 -6.90
N ARG A 72 0.60 -0.28 -7.58
CA ARG A 72 -0.62 -0.69 -8.31
C ARG A 72 -1.81 -0.93 -7.39
N VAL A 73 -1.62 -1.52 -6.22
CA VAL A 73 -2.73 -1.66 -5.24
C VAL A 73 -3.25 -0.29 -4.82
N VAL A 74 -2.35 0.64 -4.51
CA VAL A 74 -2.71 2.03 -4.16
C VAL A 74 -3.46 2.71 -5.30
N ASP A 75 -2.99 2.58 -6.55
CA ASP A 75 -3.67 3.16 -7.70
C ASP A 75 -5.09 2.58 -7.86
N LYS A 76 -5.28 1.26 -7.70
CA LYS A 76 -6.60 0.62 -7.76
C LYS A 76 -7.51 1.00 -6.59
N LEU A 77 -6.96 1.26 -5.40
CA LEU A 77 -7.69 1.81 -4.26
C LEU A 77 -8.25 3.20 -4.61
N TRP A 78 -7.41 4.11 -5.12
CA TRP A 78 -7.84 5.45 -5.52
C TRP A 78 -8.86 5.46 -6.67
N GLN A 79 -8.73 4.53 -7.62
CA GLN A 79 -9.69 4.32 -8.71
C GLN A 79 -11.02 3.69 -8.27
N GLY A 80 -11.11 3.19 -7.03
CA GLY A 80 -12.27 2.46 -6.52
C GLY A 80 -12.45 1.06 -7.12
N MET A 81 -11.36 0.48 -7.65
CA MET A 81 -11.30 -0.87 -8.22
C MET A 81 -10.80 -1.92 -7.22
N PHE A 82 -10.12 -1.50 -6.15
CA PHE A 82 -9.80 -2.35 -5.02
C PHE A 82 -10.88 -2.20 -3.94
N ASN A 83 -11.67 -3.26 -3.71
CA ASN A 83 -12.86 -3.24 -2.85
C ASN A 83 -12.60 -3.82 -1.46
N LYS A 84 -11.53 -3.33 -0.81
CA LYS A 84 -11.15 -3.71 0.56
C LYS A 84 -10.89 -2.44 1.37
N GLU A 85 -10.84 -2.58 2.68
CA GLU A 85 -10.53 -1.46 3.57
C GLU A 85 -9.09 -0.98 3.36
N SER A 86 -8.89 0.33 3.27
CA SER A 86 -7.55 0.93 3.14
C SER A 86 -6.62 0.57 4.30
N LYS A 87 -7.19 0.27 5.47
CA LYS A 87 -6.44 -0.21 6.64
C LYS A 87 -5.61 -1.46 6.32
N LEU A 88 -6.14 -2.40 5.54
CA LEU A 88 -5.41 -3.61 5.14
C LEU A 88 -4.16 -3.26 4.32
N LEU A 89 -4.27 -2.28 3.42
CA LEU A 89 -3.14 -1.83 2.62
C LEU A 89 -2.11 -1.06 3.44
N ILE A 90 -2.54 -0.30 4.45
CA ILE A 90 -1.63 0.36 5.41
C ILE A 90 -0.85 -0.71 6.18
N ASP A 91 -1.54 -1.69 6.78
CA ASP A 91 -0.93 -2.73 7.59
C ASP A 91 0.04 -3.59 6.75
N PHE A 92 -0.32 -3.90 5.51
CA PHE A 92 0.56 -4.54 4.52
C PHE A 92 1.83 -3.71 4.25
N THR A 93 1.67 -2.43 3.96
CA THR A 93 2.81 -1.54 3.63
C THR A 93 3.75 -1.36 4.82
N LEU A 94 3.20 -1.26 6.04
CA LEU A 94 4.00 -1.19 7.27
C LEU A 94 4.85 -2.45 7.48
N GLN A 95 4.29 -3.64 7.22
CA GLN A 95 5.02 -4.90 7.32
C GLN A 95 6.15 -5.00 6.28
N LEU A 96 5.91 -4.60 5.03
CA LEU A 96 6.96 -4.55 4.01
C LEU A 96 8.12 -3.61 4.40
N ILE A 97 7.81 -2.43 4.95
CA ILE A 97 8.83 -1.50 5.46
C ILE A 97 9.61 -2.14 6.62
N ALA A 98 8.93 -2.84 7.53
CA ALA A 98 9.57 -3.53 8.63
C ALA A 98 10.53 -4.63 8.15
N GLN A 99 10.11 -5.47 7.20
CA GLN A 99 10.96 -6.49 6.58
C GLN A 99 12.18 -5.86 5.90
N SER A 100 11.97 -4.82 5.08
CA SER A 100 13.04 -4.13 4.35
C SER A 100 14.09 -3.53 5.29
N LYS A 101 13.67 -2.92 6.41
CA LYS A 101 14.56 -2.34 7.41
C LYS A 101 15.41 -3.39 8.12
N ARG A 102 14.89 -4.60 8.37
CA ARG A 102 15.66 -5.67 9.02
C ARG A 102 16.84 -6.13 8.18
N ARG A 103 16.70 -6.12 6.84
CA ARG A 103 17.75 -6.57 5.91
C ARG A 103 18.94 -5.59 5.80
N SER A 104 18.76 -4.31 6.15
CA SER A 104 19.82 -3.28 6.22
C SER A 104 20.75 -3.16 4.99
N GLN A 105 20.23 -3.28 3.76
CA GLN A 105 21.04 -3.25 2.52
C GLN A 105 21.08 -1.89 1.79
N GLY A 106 20.74 -0.77 2.44
CA GLY A 106 20.83 0.55 1.81
C GLY A 106 19.84 0.78 0.65
N LEU A 107 18.77 -0.02 0.57
CA LEU A 107 17.68 0.17 -0.37
C LEU A 107 16.97 1.50 -0.10
N SER A 108 16.67 2.26 -1.15
CA SER A 108 15.72 3.36 -1.03
C SER A 108 14.34 2.80 -0.71
N LEU A 109 13.71 3.37 0.32
CA LEU A 109 12.34 3.06 0.73
C LEU A 109 11.34 4.13 0.24
N ASP A 110 11.78 5.08 -0.58
CA ASP A 110 10.97 6.24 -0.95
C ASP A 110 9.68 5.82 -1.67
N ALA A 111 9.76 4.85 -2.57
CA ALA A 111 8.60 4.33 -3.29
C ALA A 111 7.55 3.72 -2.35
N ILE A 112 7.99 2.95 -1.35
CA ILE A 112 7.07 2.28 -0.41
C ILE A 112 6.52 3.26 0.63
N TYR A 113 7.30 4.25 1.08
CA TYR A 113 6.80 5.37 1.88
C TYR A 113 5.79 6.20 1.12
N HIS A 114 6.01 6.47 -0.17
CA HIS A 114 5.06 7.18 -1.00
C HIS A 114 3.72 6.42 -1.13
N CYS A 115 3.77 5.08 -1.25
CA CYS A 115 2.57 4.23 -1.21
C CYS A 115 1.84 4.34 0.14
N LEU A 116 2.57 4.29 1.26
CA LEU A 116 2.01 4.46 2.60
C LEU A 116 1.32 5.82 2.74
N ASN A 117 2.01 6.89 2.34
CA ASN A 117 1.54 8.28 2.39
C ASN A 117 0.23 8.44 1.63
N ARG A 118 0.18 7.96 0.38
CA ARG A 118 -1.03 8.02 -0.44
C ARG A 118 -2.19 7.20 0.14
N THR A 119 -1.91 6.10 0.82
CA THR A 119 -2.97 5.28 1.45
C THR A 119 -3.50 5.94 2.73
N ILE A 120 -2.63 6.58 3.50
CA ILE A 120 -3.03 7.40 4.66
C ILE A 120 -3.90 8.58 4.18
N LEU A 121 -3.45 9.32 3.17
CA LEU A 121 -4.23 10.43 2.61
C LEU A 121 -5.58 9.96 2.06
N TYR A 122 -5.63 8.78 1.44
CA TYR A 122 -6.89 8.18 1.01
C TYR A 122 -7.86 8.02 2.19
N GLN A 123 -7.39 7.48 3.31
CA GLN A 123 -8.21 7.26 4.50
C GLN A 123 -8.77 8.57 5.07
N PHE A 124 -7.93 9.60 5.20
CA PHE A 124 -8.30 10.85 5.86
C PHE A 124 -9.00 11.87 4.96
N SER A 125 -8.88 11.74 3.64
CA SER A 125 -9.56 12.64 2.68
C SER A 125 -11.02 12.27 2.41
N ARG A 126 -11.50 11.12 2.90
CA ARG A 126 -12.87 10.66 2.69
C ARG A 126 -13.83 11.27 3.73
N PRO A 127 -15.11 11.49 3.38
CA PRO A 127 -16.10 11.96 4.33
C PRO A 127 -16.47 10.87 5.35
N HIS A 128 -16.48 11.21 6.65
CA HIS A 128 -16.83 10.31 7.75
C HIS A 128 -18.16 10.72 8.40
N LYS A 129 -19.27 10.51 7.69
CA LYS A 129 -20.60 11.05 8.07
C LYS A 129 -21.43 10.12 8.97
N THR A 130 -21.16 8.83 8.95
CA THR A 130 -21.91 7.82 9.72
C THR A 130 -21.16 7.41 10.98
N VAL A 131 -21.88 6.92 12.00
CA VAL A 131 -21.26 6.42 13.25
C VAL A 131 -20.19 5.35 12.98
N PRO A 132 -20.41 4.32 12.13
CA PRO A 132 -19.36 3.36 11.79
C PRO A 132 -18.12 4.00 11.18
N GLN A 133 -18.29 5.01 10.32
CA GLN A 133 -17.16 5.74 9.74
C GLN A 133 -16.42 6.57 10.79
N GLN A 134 -17.11 7.17 11.76
CA GLN A 134 -16.47 7.91 12.85
C GLN A 134 -15.67 6.97 13.76
N VAL A 135 -16.16 5.76 14.03
CA VAL A 135 -15.39 4.74 14.77
C VAL A 135 -14.13 4.33 13.99
N ALA A 136 -14.27 4.03 12.70
CA ALA A 136 -13.11 3.70 11.84
C ALA A 136 -12.09 4.85 11.73
N LEU A 137 -12.55 6.10 11.84
CA LEU A 137 -11.67 7.27 11.90
C LEU A 137 -10.83 7.29 13.18
N LEU A 138 -11.42 6.96 14.34
CA LEU A 138 -10.68 6.86 15.60
C LEU A 138 -9.57 5.81 15.51
N ASP A 139 -9.87 4.65 14.92
CA ASP A 139 -8.87 3.61 14.67
C ASP A 139 -7.76 4.09 13.72
N SER A 140 -8.12 4.88 12.71
CA SER A 140 -7.15 5.47 11.78
C SER A 140 -6.23 6.49 12.47
N LEU A 141 -6.77 7.35 13.35
CA LEU A 141 -5.99 8.29 14.15
C LEU A 141 -5.07 7.57 15.15
N ARG A 142 -5.57 6.50 15.76
CA ARG A 142 -4.76 5.64 16.63
C ARG A 142 -3.61 5.01 15.86
N MET A 143 -3.84 4.52 14.64
CA MET A 143 -2.80 3.96 13.78
C MET A 143 -1.68 4.97 13.51
N LEU A 144 -2.01 6.24 13.20
CA LEU A 144 -1.01 7.30 13.05
C LEU A 144 -0.18 7.49 14.32
N THR A 145 -0.84 7.49 15.48
CA THR A 145 -0.19 7.72 16.78
C THR A 145 0.75 6.58 17.15
N VAL A 146 0.33 5.34 16.92
CA VAL A 146 1.12 4.12 17.19
C VAL A 146 2.34 4.06 16.26
N ASN A 147 2.18 4.41 14.99
CA ASN A 147 3.24 4.32 13.98
C ASN A 147 3.95 5.67 13.73
N ARG A 148 3.81 6.65 14.63
CA ARG A 148 4.26 8.04 14.42
C ARG A 148 5.73 8.17 14.05
N THR A 149 6.59 7.32 14.59
CA THR A 149 8.04 7.34 14.34
C THR A 149 8.40 6.86 12.94
N LEU A 150 7.56 6.01 12.35
CA LEU A 150 7.71 5.54 10.98
C LEU A 150 7.06 6.52 10.00
N ILE A 151 5.86 6.99 10.31
CA ILE A 151 5.04 7.84 9.41
C ILE A 151 5.52 9.29 9.40
N LEU A 152 5.88 9.85 10.56
CA LEU A 152 6.30 11.26 10.70
C LEU A 152 7.80 11.36 11.05
N GLY A 153 8.54 10.26 10.92
CA GLY A 153 9.97 10.22 11.18
C GLY A 153 10.81 10.68 10.00
N PRO A 154 12.13 10.87 10.20
CA PRO A 154 13.04 11.42 9.19
C PRO A 154 13.19 10.55 7.93
N ALA A 155 12.85 9.25 8.01
CA ALA A 155 12.86 8.37 6.86
C ALA A 155 11.70 8.66 5.88
N ASN A 156 10.59 9.23 6.36
CA ASN A 156 9.45 9.62 5.55
C ASN A 156 9.40 11.16 5.44
N HIS A 157 10.19 11.69 4.53
CA HIS A 157 10.53 13.11 4.45
C HIS A 157 9.76 13.88 3.36
N ASP A 158 8.67 13.29 2.85
CA ASP A 158 7.81 13.90 1.83
C ASP A 158 7.02 15.08 2.43
N GLN A 159 7.40 16.31 2.07
CA GLN A 159 6.78 17.53 2.57
C GLN A 159 5.34 17.73 2.08
N GLU A 160 5.02 17.25 0.87
CA GLU A 160 3.68 17.33 0.31
C GLU A 160 2.74 16.45 1.14
N PHE A 161 3.18 15.24 1.49
CA PHE A 161 2.43 14.36 2.37
C PHE A 161 2.10 15.01 3.72
N ILE A 162 3.07 15.61 4.40
CA ILE A 162 2.85 16.25 5.70
C ILE A 162 1.84 17.40 5.59
N SER A 163 1.95 18.21 4.54
CA SER A 163 1.05 19.33 4.28
C SER A 163 -0.39 18.86 4.02
N CYS A 164 -0.55 17.83 3.16
CA CYS A 164 -1.85 17.24 2.86
C CYS A 164 -2.47 16.55 4.09
N LEU A 165 -1.68 15.85 4.89
CA LEU A 165 -2.15 15.20 6.11
C LEU A 165 -2.62 16.25 7.13
N ALA A 166 -1.84 17.31 7.34
CA ALA A 166 -2.23 18.42 8.21
C ALA A 166 -3.56 19.04 7.76
N HIS A 167 -3.72 19.28 6.45
CA HIS A 167 -4.97 19.77 5.88
C HIS A 167 -6.17 18.85 6.19
N CYS A 168 -6.00 17.53 6.00
CA CYS A 168 -7.06 16.57 6.30
C CYS A 168 -7.44 16.60 7.79
N LEU A 169 -6.44 16.63 8.69
CA LEU A 169 -6.67 16.67 10.14
C LEU A 169 -7.35 17.96 10.60
N ILE A 170 -6.99 19.11 10.00
CA ILE A 170 -7.64 20.40 10.28
C ILE A 170 -9.11 20.38 9.84
N ASN A 171 -9.41 19.84 8.66
CA ASN A 171 -10.79 19.72 8.19
C ASN A 171 -11.63 18.84 9.12
N LEU A 172 -11.07 17.71 9.56
CA LEU A 172 -11.72 16.83 10.52
C LEU A 172 -12.00 17.53 11.85
N TYR A 173 -11.02 18.28 12.38
CA TYR A 173 -11.22 19.08 13.60
C TYR A 173 -12.30 20.15 13.41
N ALA A 174 -12.35 20.79 12.25
CA ALA A 174 -13.36 21.79 11.91
C ALA A 174 -14.75 21.19 11.61
N GLY A 175 -14.91 19.86 11.65
CA GLY A 175 -16.17 19.16 11.36
C GLY A 175 -16.58 19.21 9.88
N ARG A 176 -15.60 19.33 8.96
CA ARG A 176 -15.82 19.41 7.51
C ARG A 176 -15.59 18.07 6.81
#